data_AF-N8VIF8-F1
#
_entry.id   AF-N8VIF8-F1
#
_cell.length_a   1.000
_cell.length_b   1.000
_cell.length_c   1.000
_cell.angle_alpha   90.00
_cell.angle_beta   90.00
_cell.angle_gamma   90.00
#
_symmetry.space_group_name_H-M   'P 1'
#
loop_
_entity.id
_entity.type
_entity.pdbx_description
1 polymer ?
#
loop_
_entity_poly.entity_id
_entity_poly.type
_entity_poly.pdbx_seq_one_letter_code
_entity_poly.pdbx_strand_id
1 'polypeptide(L)'
;MILGSNIGANNFESSLIQEYLEAGKPIYFQAMGYNVTTPMEKIFSALKIETNNNYWRGQDTLLMSSGRSITDQWNKVNDIDSTIQMLEYFKSPSAARLGDLNANNPLIQTINKASTNLQNLNAQGITAFSAKNNNQILKALVLLADLWRPGVNYSGLSKNGDALTFMRTYASDSWTDYKRKTTLVNPNGAGDYIPVSAQNMAVSAQAETITVTIPQGSGITTIGRASIPGKPVSIEIVDAQGAQLSVQTSYLRAWGNPFDDGGYKRPRRPNSFTVKLDATQSNDFISPFGGPLMLNYSNAKAGSVVTLKIKGAAKYAHYDFTQMITEADISEATSILQSRNFGWNTFKFVGGEIQQTNDYALKAIGDRSARTYVDQIKGVIFDSNQIANGYNNMPLDSSTAQRCNELGWDCTGTVHRAPECSTFCGLDCDLWLPVLRKSIRWVNWH
;
A
#
# COMPACT_ATOMS: atom_id res chain seq x y z
N MET A 1 32.18 21.01 -8.93
CA MET A 1 31.53 21.52 -7.71
C MET A 1 31.73 20.51 -6.59
N ILE A 2 32.15 20.96 -5.40
CA ILE A 2 32.33 20.09 -4.23
C ILE A 2 31.20 20.39 -3.25
N LEU A 3 30.43 19.38 -2.88
CA LEU A 3 29.31 19.46 -1.95
C LEU A 3 29.66 18.72 -0.66
N GLY A 4 29.46 19.39 0.48
CA GLY A 4 29.54 18.78 1.81
C GLY A 4 28.15 18.63 2.43
N SER A 5 28.06 17.89 3.53
CA SER A 5 26.77 17.59 4.18
C SER A 5 26.12 18.78 4.90
N ASN A 6 26.88 19.84 5.17
CA ASN A 6 26.43 21.08 5.80
C ASN A 6 26.21 22.21 4.78
N ILE A 7 25.94 21.90 3.51
CA ILE A 7 25.43 22.91 2.60
C ILE A 7 24.15 23.45 3.21
N GLY A 8 24.19 24.73 3.60
CA GLY A 8 23.16 25.35 4.43
C GLY A 8 21.78 25.11 3.83
N ALA A 9 20.82 24.70 4.68
CA ALA A 9 19.48 24.30 4.30
C ALA A 9 18.70 25.37 3.50
N ASN A 10 19.19 26.62 3.48
CA ASN A 10 18.48 27.79 2.97
C ASN A 10 18.83 28.17 1.53
N ASN A 11 19.89 27.64 0.91
CA ASN A 11 20.39 28.16 -0.39
C ASN A 11 20.65 27.09 -1.47
N PHE A 12 20.29 25.83 -1.28
CA PHE A 12 20.62 24.76 -2.23
C PHE A 12 19.44 23.82 -2.46
N GLU A 13 18.74 24.05 -3.57
CA GLU A 13 17.65 23.19 -4.04
C GLU A 13 18.17 22.12 -5.00
N SER A 14 17.53 20.94 -5.01
CA SER A 14 17.89 19.82 -5.90
C SER A 14 17.91 20.22 -7.39
N SER A 15 17.11 21.22 -7.76
CA SER A 15 17.06 21.81 -9.11
C SER A 15 18.39 22.45 -9.52
N LEU A 16 19.10 23.12 -8.62
CA LEU A 16 20.38 23.76 -8.93
C LEU A 16 21.48 22.71 -9.18
N ILE A 17 21.49 21.62 -8.40
CA ILE A 17 22.39 20.48 -8.63
C ILE A 17 22.11 19.86 -10.00
N GLN A 18 20.84 19.70 -10.36
CA GLN A 18 20.44 19.20 -11.68
C GLN A 18 20.88 20.13 -12.80
N GLU A 19 20.69 21.45 -12.67
CA GLU A 19 21.16 22.44 -13.65
C GLU A 19 22.68 22.34 -13.87
N TYR A 20 23.46 22.21 -12.78
CA TYR A 20 24.91 22.02 -12.89
C TYR A 20 25.30 20.71 -13.59
N LEU A 21 24.58 19.61 -13.32
CA LEU A 21 24.79 18.34 -14.01
C LEU A 21 24.43 18.43 -15.50
N GLU A 22 23.30 19.07 -15.82
CA GLU A 22 22.83 19.27 -17.20
C GLU A 22 23.79 20.16 -17.99
N ALA A 23 24.42 21.14 -17.34
CA ALA A 23 25.50 21.94 -17.90
C ALA A 23 26.85 21.20 -18.01
N GLY A 24 26.90 19.89 -17.73
CA GLY A 24 28.10 19.05 -17.82
C GLY A 24 29.15 19.33 -16.74
N LYS A 25 28.80 20.03 -15.65
CA LYS A 25 29.77 20.33 -14.59
C LYS A 25 29.92 19.13 -13.66
N PRO A 26 31.16 18.66 -13.39
CA PRO A 26 31.37 17.53 -12.48
C PRO A 26 30.97 17.93 -11.05
N ILE A 27 30.26 17.04 -10.37
CA ILE A 27 29.88 17.20 -8.97
C ILE A 27 30.54 16.10 -8.15
N TYR A 28 31.24 16.50 -7.10
CA TYR A 28 31.77 15.63 -6.06
C TYR A 28 30.99 15.88 -4.78
N PHE A 29 30.41 14.84 -4.20
CA PHE A 29 29.75 14.92 -2.91
C PHE A 29 30.45 13.99 -1.91
N GLN A 30 30.77 14.54 -0.74
CA GLN A 30 31.28 13.77 0.39
C GLN A 30 30.24 13.80 1.51
N ALA A 31 29.66 12.65 1.81
CA ALA A 31 28.88 12.46 3.03
C ALA A 31 29.80 12.63 4.25
N MET A 32 29.36 13.42 5.21
CA MET A 32 30.01 13.66 6.50
C MET A 32 29.04 13.28 7.62
N GLY A 33 29.48 12.44 8.54
CA GLY A 33 28.65 11.91 9.62
C GLY A 33 28.13 10.51 9.36
N TYR A 34 27.55 9.90 10.40
CA TYR A 34 27.13 8.50 10.40
C TYR A 34 25.73 8.27 9.80
N ASN A 35 24.89 9.29 9.79
CA ASN A 35 23.49 9.20 9.38
C ASN A 35 23.24 10.08 8.15
N VAL A 36 22.35 9.61 7.27
CA VAL A 36 21.80 10.41 6.18
C VAL A 36 20.93 11.51 6.78
N THR A 37 21.22 12.77 6.45
CA THR A 37 20.42 13.93 6.89
C THR A 37 19.58 14.45 5.73
N THR A 38 18.51 15.20 6.02
CA THR A 38 17.62 15.78 4.98
C THR A 38 18.36 16.58 3.90
N PRO A 39 19.39 17.41 4.21
CA PRO A 39 20.23 18.02 3.16
C PRO A 39 20.94 17.00 2.25
N MET A 40 21.43 15.89 2.81
CA MET A 40 22.05 14.83 2.01
C MET A 40 21.02 14.13 1.12
N GLU A 41 19.80 13.89 1.60
CA GLU A 41 18.72 13.29 0.82
C GLU A 41 18.38 14.13 -0.42
N LYS A 42 18.35 15.47 -0.29
CA LYS A 42 18.18 16.38 -1.43
C LYS A 42 19.28 16.22 -2.47
N ILE A 43 20.54 16.10 -2.02
CA ILE A 43 21.71 15.88 -2.89
C ILE A 43 21.63 14.52 -3.57
N PHE A 44 21.37 13.44 -2.80
CA PHE A 44 21.24 12.09 -3.33
C PHE A 44 20.12 11.99 -4.36
N SER A 45 18.97 12.60 -4.07
CA SER A 45 17.85 12.69 -5.02
C SER A 45 18.25 13.42 -6.31
N ALA A 46 18.99 14.53 -6.21
CA ALA A 46 19.44 15.29 -7.37
C ALA A 46 20.48 14.51 -8.22
N LEU A 47 21.42 13.83 -7.54
CA LEU A 47 22.45 13.00 -8.17
C LEU A 47 21.92 11.62 -8.60
N LYS A 48 20.67 11.28 -8.25
CA LYS A 48 20.05 9.96 -8.48
C LYS A 48 20.87 8.82 -7.88
N ILE A 49 21.44 9.06 -6.70
CA ILE A 49 22.23 8.08 -5.94
C ILE A 49 21.32 7.46 -4.88
N GLU A 50 21.31 6.14 -4.81
CA GLU A 50 20.70 5.42 -3.69
C GLU A 50 21.73 5.25 -2.56
N THR A 51 21.28 5.42 -1.32
CA THR A 51 22.14 5.19 -0.15
C THR A 51 21.99 3.77 0.34
N ASN A 52 23.11 3.16 0.73
CA ASN A 52 23.12 1.87 1.38
C ASN A 52 24.11 1.93 2.53
N ASN A 53 23.58 2.05 3.75
CA ASN A 53 24.37 2.20 4.97
C ASN A 53 25.41 1.07 5.10
N ASN A 54 26.55 1.39 5.68
CA ASN A 54 27.67 0.46 5.79
C ASN A 54 27.95 -0.02 7.23
N TYR A 55 27.11 0.33 8.20
CA TYR A 55 27.33 0.03 9.62
C TYR A 55 27.58 -1.46 9.90
N TRP A 56 26.81 -2.34 9.27
CA TRP A 56 26.92 -3.80 9.45
C TRP A 56 27.78 -4.48 8.38
N ARG A 57 28.39 -3.72 7.48
CA ARG A 57 29.13 -4.29 6.37
C ARG A 57 30.53 -4.68 6.83
N GLY A 58 30.91 -5.93 6.59
CA GLY A 58 32.26 -6.40 6.85
C GLY A 58 33.29 -5.54 6.10
N GLN A 59 34.44 -5.31 6.74
CA GLN A 59 35.54 -4.51 6.21
C GLN A 59 36.01 -5.03 4.84
N ASP A 60 35.98 -6.34 4.64
CA ASP A 60 36.24 -7.05 3.38
C ASP A 60 35.27 -6.66 2.23
N THR A 61 34.05 -6.26 2.55
CA THR A 61 33.07 -5.79 1.53
C THR A 61 33.30 -4.34 1.11
N LEU A 62 33.99 -3.55 1.95
CA LEU A 62 34.22 -2.11 1.77
C LEU A 62 35.62 -1.80 1.24
N LEU A 63 36.63 -2.55 1.68
CA LEU A 63 37.99 -2.39 1.21
C LEU A 63 38.14 -2.91 -0.22
N MET A 64 38.97 -2.22 -1.00
CA MET A 64 39.50 -2.73 -2.26
C MET A 64 40.71 -3.64 -1.98
N SER A 65 40.59 -4.57 -1.03
CA SER A 65 41.72 -5.38 -0.53
C SER A 65 42.10 -6.57 -1.42
N SER A 66 41.56 -6.64 -2.63
CA SER A 66 42.04 -7.51 -3.71
C SER A 66 41.88 -6.79 -5.03
N GLY A 67 42.77 -7.05 -6.00
CA GLY A 67 42.72 -6.46 -7.34
C GLY A 67 41.41 -6.82 -8.04
N ARG A 68 40.36 -6.03 -7.80
CA ARG A 68 39.09 -6.15 -8.49
C ARG A 68 39.35 -5.82 -9.94
N SER A 69 39.06 -6.76 -10.82
CA SER A 69 39.14 -6.50 -12.25
C SER A 69 38.16 -5.39 -12.62
N ILE A 70 38.40 -4.72 -13.76
CA ILE A 70 37.42 -3.79 -14.34
C ILE A 70 36.07 -4.50 -14.53
N THR A 71 36.09 -5.80 -14.84
CA THR A 71 34.89 -6.64 -14.94
C THR A 71 34.13 -6.75 -13.62
N ASP A 72 34.82 -6.93 -12.48
CA ASP A 72 34.17 -6.98 -11.17
C ASP A 72 33.54 -5.64 -10.78
N GLN A 73 34.17 -4.54 -11.17
CA GLN A 73 33.62 -3.20 -10.98
C GLN A 73 32.43 -2.95 -11.90
N TRP A 74 32.54 -3.34 -13.18
CA TRP A 74 31.46 -3.27 -14.15
C TRP A 74 30.24 -4.07 -13.69
N ASN A 75 30.41 -5.31 -13.24
CA ASN A 75 29.32 -6.16 -12.76
C ASN A 75 28.59 -5.57 -11.54
N LYS A 76 29.23 -4.68 -10.75
CA LYS A 76 28.58 -4.00 -9.62
C LYS A 76 27.73 -2.81 -10.04
N VAL A 77 28.03 -2.18 -11.16
CA VAL A 77 27.30 -1.02 -11.67
C VAL A 77 26.38 -1.40 -12.84
N ASN A 78 26.59 -2.57 -13.43
CA ASN A 78 25.86 -3.03 -14.60
C ASN A 78 24.55 -3.73 -14.22
N ASP A 79 23.48 -2.95 -14.22
CA ASP A 79 22.12 -3.44 -14.03
C ASP A 79 21.43 -3.89 -15.34
N ILE A 80 22.08 -3.66 -16.48
CA ILE A 80 21.48 -3.89 -17.80
C ILE A 80 21.62 -5.37 -18.20
N ASP A 81 22.76 -6.01 -17.93
CA ASP A 81 22.99 -7.41 -18.34
C ASP A 81 21.98 -8.38 -17.72
N SER A 82 21.66 -8.22 -16.43
CA SER A 82 20.66 -9.07 -15.77
C SER A 82 19.26 -8.87 -16.38
N THR A 83 18.94 -7.63 -16.76
CA THR A 83 17.71 -7.29 -17.46
C THR A 83 17.66 -7.94 -18.84
N ILE A 84 18.77 -7.91 -19.59
CA ILE A 84 18.89 -8.57 -20.90
C ILE A 84 18.69 -10.08 -20.76
N GLN A 85 19.39 -10.72 -19.81
CA GLN A 85 19.28 -12.17 -19.58
C GLN A 85 17.85 -12.59 -19.25
N MET A 86 17.17 -11.82 -18.38
CA MET A 86 15.77 -12.03 -18.06
C MET A 86 14.86 -11.91 -19.30
N LEU A 87 15.06 -10.89 -20.14
CA LEU A 87 14.26 -10.70 -21.35
C LEU A 87 14.53 -11.79 -22.41
N GLU A 88 15.79 -12.21 -22.57
CA GLU A 88 16.14 -13.34 -23.44
C GLU A 88 15.51 -14.64 -22.96
N TYR A 89 15.44 -14.89 -21.64
CA TYR A 89 14.69 -16.03 -21.10
C TYR A 89 13.20 -15.97 -21.51
N PHE A 90 12.55 -14.81 -21.45
CA PHE A 90 11.14 -14.67 -21.85
C PHE A 90 10.89 -14.88 -23.35
N LYS A 91 11.90 -14.61 -24.18
CA LYS A 91 11.89 -14.77 -25.63
C LYS A 91 12.22 -16.20 -26.05
N SER A 92 13.23 -16.81 -25.41
CA SER A 92 13.71 -18.16 -25.68
C SER A 92 14.15 -18.81 -24.36
N PRO A 93 13.27 -19.57 -23.68
CA PRO A 93 13.58 -20.19 -22.40
C PRO A 93 14.78 -21.14 -22.44
N SER A 94 15.10 -21.70 -23.61
CA SER A 94 16.26 -22.57 -23.83
C SER A 94 17.59 -21.82 -23.83
N ALA A 95 17.57 -20.48 -23.95
CA ALA A 95 18.77 -19.65 -24.00
C ALA A 95 19.33 -19.29 -22.62
N ALA A 96 18.60 -19.57 -21.52
CA ALA A 96 19.05 -19.28 -20.17
C ALA A 96 18.78 -20.44 -19.20
N ARG A 97 19.73 -20.70 -18.29
CA ARG A 97 19.51 -21.65 -17.20
C ARG A 97 18.63 -21.00 -16.15
N LEU A 98 17.39 -21.47 -16.04
CA LEU A 98 16.43 -20.94 -15.06
C LEU A 98 16.84 -21.26 -13.62
N GLY A 99 17.35 -22.47 -13.37
CA GLY A 99 17.57 -22.97 -12.01
C GLY A 99 16.27 -23.12 -11.22
N ASP A 100 16.36 -23.30 -9.90
CA ASP A 100 15.19 -23.42 -9.05
C ASP A 100 14.44 -22.08 -8.93
N LEU A 101 13.13 -22.13 -9.10
CA LEU A 101 12.25 -20.97 -8.93
C LEU A 101 11.97 -20.74 -7.44
N ASN A 102 12.67 -19.76 -6.88
CA ASN A 102 12.52 -19.30 -5.50
C ASN A 102 12.88 -17.81 -5.39
N ALA A 103 12.77 -17.25 -4.20
CA ALA A 103 13.07 -15.84 -3.94
C ALA A 103 14.52 -15.44 -4.27
N ASN A 104 15.48 -16.36 -4.20
CA ASN A 104 16.92 -16.10 -4.46
C ASN A 104 17.32 -16.30 -5.93
N ASN A 105 16.38 -16.73 -6.79
CA ASN A 105 16.65 -16.89 -8.20
C ASN A 105 17.09 -15.54 -8.83
N PRO A 106 18.20 -15.48 -9.61
CA PRO A 106 18.70 -14.22 -10.17
C PRO A 106 17.70 -13.48 -11.08
N LEU A 107 16.89 -14.22 -11.86
CA LEU A 107 15.87 -13.62 -12.71
C LEU A 107 14.72 -13.05 -11.87
N ILE A 108 14.33 -13.75 -10.80
CA ILE A 108 13.35 -13.26 -9.83
C ILE A 108 13.84 -11.98 -9.15
N GLN A 109 15.11 -11.92 -8.73
CA GLN A 109 15.71 -10.72 -8.15
C GLN A 109 15.72 -9.54 -9.13
N THR A 110 15.97 -9.80 -10.40
CA THR A 110 15.90 -8.78 -11.46
C THR A 110 14.47 -8.25 -11.63
N ILE A 111 13.46 -9.13 -11.64
CA ILE A 111 12.03 -8.73 -11.66
C ILE A 111 11.71 -7.86 -10.42
N ASN A 112 12.16 -8.27 -9.24
CA ASN A 112 11.93 -7.57 -7.98
C ASN A 112 12.52 -6.16 -8.00
N LYS A 113 13.75 -6.01 -8.50
CA LYS A 113 14.42 -4.71 -8.60
C LYS A 113 13.62 -3.73 -9.45
N ALA A 114 13.12 -4.16 -10.61
CA ALA A 114 12.25 -3.32 -11.44
C ALA A 114 10.93 -2.97 -10.73
N SER A 115 10.34 -3.89 -9.98
CA SER A 115 9.16 -3.65 -9.14
C SER A 115 9.42 -2.59 -8.06
N THR A 116 10.54 -2.68 -7.35
CA THR A 116 10.96 -1.68 -6.36
C THR A 116 11.16 -0.30 -6.99
N ASN A 117 11.75 -0.23 -8.18
CA ASN A 117 11.91 1.03 -8.89
C ASN A 117 10.55 1.67 -9.24
N LEU A 118 9.57 0.87 -9.67
CA LEU A 118 8.20 1.35 -9.93
C LEU A 118 7.49 1.81 -8.65
N GLN A 119 7.65 1.06 -7.56
CA GLN A 119 7.17 1.45 -6.24
C GLN A 119 7.74 2.81 -5.81
N ASN A 120 9.05 3.02 -5.99
CA ASN A 120 9.72 4.28 -5.64
C ASN A 120 9.20 5.45 -6.49
N LEU A 121 8.98 5.25 -7.79
CA LEU A 121 8.36 6.26 -8.65
C LEU A 121 6.96 6.64 -8.14
N ASN A 122 6.12 5.64 -7.85
CA ASN A 122 4.77 5.85 -7.34
C ASN A 122 4.76 6.57 -5.98
N ALA A 123 5.66 6.19 -5.06
CA ALA A 123 5.82 6.85 -3.76
C ALA A 123 6.26 8.32 -3.89
N GLN A 124 6.93 8.69 -4.98
CA GLN A 124 7.27 10.08 -5.31
C GLN A 124 6.15 10.81 -6.08
N GLY A 125 5.08 10.11 -6.44
CA GLY A 125 4.00 10.66 -7.25
C GLY A 125 4.42 10.80 -8.72
N ILE A 126 5.33 9.96 -9.19
CA ILE A 126 5.81 9.89 -10.57
C ILE A 126 5.32 8.58 -11.21
N THR A 127 4.85 8.68 -12.44
CA THR A 127 4.52 7.51 -13.28
C THR A 127 5.73 7.07 -14.09
N ALA A 128 5.80 5.77 -14.41
CA ALA A 128 6.79 5.25 -15.35
C ALA A 128 6.77 6.04 -16.68
N PHE A 129 5.60 6.52 -17.11
CA PHE A 129 5.42 7.25 -18.37
C PHE A 129 5.74 8.75 -18.31
N SER A 130 6.17 9.26 -17.16
CA SER A 130 6.47 10.69 -16.97
C SER A 130 7.67 11.12 -17.80
N ALA A 131 7.66 12.37 -18.25
CA ALA A 131 8.85 13.04 -18.79
C ALA A 131 9.99 13.15 -17.76
N LYS A 132 9.66 13.15 -16.45
CA LYS A 132 10.66 13.13 -15.36
C LYS A 132 11.35 11.77 -15.21
N ASN A 133 10.78 10.71 -15.81
CA ASN A 133 11.40 9.38 -15.83
C ASN A 133 12.08 9.11 -17.19
N ASN A 134 13.41 9.14 -17.18
CA ASN A 134 14.23 8.81 -18.35
C ASN A 134 14.47 7.31 -18.53
N ASN A 135 14.01 6.46 -17.59
CA ASN A 135 14.18 5.02 -17.69
C ASN A 135 13.14 4.40 -18.64
N GLN A 136 13.50 4.28 -19.91
CA GLN A 136 12.67 3.68 -20.97
C GLN A 136 12.44 2.17 -20.76
N ILE A 137 13.37 1.49 -20.09
CA ILE A 137 13.23 0.06 -19.78
C ILE A 137 12.03 -0.14 -18.86
N LEU A 138 11.89 0.65 -17.79
CA LEU A 138 10.74 0.54 -16.89
C LEU A 138 9.40 0.79 -17.61
N LYS A 139 9.36 1.76 -18.54
CA LYS A 139 8.18 2.00 -19.38
C LYS A 139 7.83 0.74 -20.20
N ALA A 140 8.82 0.15 -20.86
CA ALA A 140 8.63 -1.05 -21.65
C ALA A 140 8.20 -2.26 -20.80
N LEU A 141 8.78 -2.46 -19.62
CA LEU A 141 8.42 -3.55 -18.72
C LEU A 141 6.97 -3.43 -18.22
N VAL A 142 6.50 -2.22 -17.91
CA VAL A 142 5.09 -1.97 -17.54
C VAL A 142 4.15 -2.30 -18.70
N LEU A 143 4.48 -1.90 -19.93
CA LEU A 143 3.68 -2.24 -21.11
C LEU A 143 3.70 -3.74 -21.43
N LEU A 144 4.84 -4.40 -21.23
CA LEU A 144 4.98 -5.84 -21.40
C LEU A 144 4.14 -6.61 -20.38
N ALA A 145 4.14 -6.16 -19.12
CA ALA A 145 3.26 -6.69 -18.09
C ALA A 145 1.78 -6.50 -18.46
N ASP A 146 1.39 -5.32 -18.95
CA ASP A 146 0.04 -5.10 -19.46
C ASP A 146 -0.31 -6.09 -20.58
N LEU A 147 0.60 -6.35 -21.52
CA LEU A 147 0.38 -7.29 -22.63
C LEU A 147 0.19 -8.73 -22.15
N TRP A 148 0.92 -9.16 -21.11
CA TRP A 148 0.82 -10.52 -20.57
C TRP A 148 -0.39 -10.73 -19.65
N ARG A 149 -0.85 -9.67 -18.97
CA ARG A 149 -1.88 -9.78 -17.92
C ARG A 149 -3.19 -10.42 -18.36
N PRO A 150 -3.74 -10.16 -19.56
CA PRO A 150 -4.95 -10.83 -20.04
C PRO A 150 -4.81 -12.36 -20.16
N GLY A 151 -3.59 -12.87 -20.32
CA GLY A 151 -3.31 -14.31 -20.43
C GLY A 151 -3.03 -15.00 -19.09
N VAL A 152 -3.03 -14.26 -17.97
CA VAL A 152 -2.74 -14.83 -16.66
C VAL A 152 -3.89 -15.73 -16.21
N ASN A 153 -3.56 -16.91 -15.68
CA ASN A 153 -4.50 -17.78 -15.01
C ASN A 153 -3.89 -18.26 -13.69
N TYR A 154 -4.52 -17.89 -12.57
CA TYR A 154 -4.07 -18.30 -11.24
C TYR A 154 -4.53 -19.71 -10.85
N SER A 155 -5.50 -20.28 -11.57
CA SER A 155 -5.99 -21.62 -11.29
C SER A 155 -4.93 -22.67 -11.66
N GLY A 156 -4.41 -23.37 -10.64
CA GLY A 156 -3.39 -24.41 -10.82
C GLY A 156 -2.00 -23.88 -11.18
N LEU A 157 -1.76 -22.57 -11.12
CA LEU A 157 -0.44 -22.00 -11.40
C LEU A 157 0.56 -22.38 -10.31
N SER A 158 1.71 -22.93 -10.70
CA SER A 158 2.74 -23.42 -9.77
C SER A 158 4.15 -23.26 -10.35
N LYS A 159 5.13 -23.02 -9.47
CA LYS A 159 6.56 -22.99 -9.81
C LYS A 159 7.07 -24.32 -10.37
N ASN A 160 6.38 -25.43 -10.05
CA ASN A 160 6.71 -26.78 -10.52
C ASN A 160 5.98 -27.15 -11.83
N GLY A 161 5.14 -26.24 -12.36
CA GLY A 161 4.42 -26.42 -13.62
C GLY A 161 5.18 -25.82 -14.81
N ASP A 162 4.46 -25.14 -15.70
CA ASP A 162 5.07 -24.39 -16.80
C ASP A 162 5.83 -23.16 -16.26
N ALA A 163 7.16 -23.28 -16.26
CA ALA A 163 8.06 -22.27 -15.76
C ALA A 163 7.97 -20.93 -16.52
N LEU A 164 7.74 -20.95 -17.84
CA LEU A 164 7.63 -19.71 -18.61
C LEU A 164 6.33 -18.98 -18.24
N THR A 165 5.23 -19.72 -18.15
CA THR A 165 3.94 -19.16 -17.71
C THR A 165 4.04 -18.61 -16.28
N PHE A 166 4.68 -19.34 -15.36
CA PHE A 166 4.94 -18.86 -14.01
C PHE A 166 5.74 -17.55 -14.01
N MET A 167 6.86 -17.50 -14.73
CA MET A 167 7.73 -16.33 -14.78
C MET A 167 7.04 -15.12 -15.42
N ARG A 168 6.23 -15.32 -16.48
CA ARG A 168 5.48 -14.23 -17.13
C ARG A 168 4.41 -13.67 -16.20
N THR A 169 3.67 -14.53 -15.50
CA THR A 169 2.70 -14.10 -14.48
C THR A 169 3.40 -13.33 -13.36
N TYR A 170 4.49 -13.89 -12.81
CA TYR A 170 5.24 -13.26 -11.73
C TYR A 170 5.77 -11.87 -12.12
N ALA A 171 6.29 -11.72 -13.35
CA ALA A 171 6.72 -10.44 -13.89
C ALA A 171 5.55 -9.47 -14.14
N SER A 172 4.46 -9.94 -14.74
CA SER A 172 3.23 -9.16 -14.99
C SER A 172 2.65 -8.58 -13.69
N ASP A 173 2.69 -9.35 -12.60
CA ASP A 173 2.21 -8.92 -11.30
C ASP A 173 3.17 -7.99 -10.56
N SER A 174 4.44 -7.99 -10.97
CA SER A 174 5.49 -7.19 -10.33
C SER A 174 5.69 -5.84 -11.00
N TRP A 175 5.46 -5.73 -12.32
CA TRP A 175 5.72 -4.52 -13.09
C TRP A 175 4.46 -3.69 -13.31
N THR A 176 3.86 -3.25 -12.22
CA THR A 176 2.66 -2.42 -12.21
C THR A 176 3.00 -0.96 -11.93
N ASP A 177 2.38 -0.05 -12.69
CA ASP A 177 2.40 1.39 -12.42
C ASP A 177 0.98 1.85 -12.14
N TYR A 178 0.73 2.34 -10.93
CA TYR A 178 -0.61 2.70 -10.49
C TYR A 178 -0.95 4.17 -10.77
N LYS A 179 0.04 5.04 -11.05
CA LYS A 179 -0.18 6.48 -11.31
C LYS A 179 -0.48 6.75 -12.80
N ARG A 180 -1.52 6.13 -13.36
CA ARG A 180 -1.87 6.27 -14.79
C ARG A 180 -3.37 6.12 -15.03
N LYS A 181 -3.80 6.39 -16.26
CA LYS A 181 -5.22 6.38 -16.66
C LYS A 181 -5.70 5.07 -17.28
N THR A 182 -4.80 4.22 -17.75
CA THR A 182 -5.15 3.02 -18.52
C THR A 182 -4.24 1.87 -18.11
N THR A 183 -4.76 0.65 -18.12
CA THR A 183 -4.01 -0.59 -17.96
C THR A 183 -4.86 -1.73 -18.53
N LEU A 184 -4.25 -2.86 -18.83
CA LEU A 184 -4.98 -4.09 -19.17
C LEU A 184 -5.28 -4.88 -17.90
N VAL A 185 -6.35 -5.67 -17.91
CA VAL A 185 -6.76 -6.49 -16.77
C VAL A 185 -6.76 -7.96 -17.17
N ASN A 186 -6.67 -8.84 -16.17
CA ASN A 186 -6.95 -10.25 -16.36
C ASN A 186 -8.48 -10.44 -16.42
N PRO A 187 -9.07 -10.91 -17.53
CA PRO A 187 -10.52 -11.15 -17.60
C PRO A 187 -11.00 -12.20 -16.61
N ASN A 188 -10.12 -13.07 -16.12
CA ASN A 188 -10.42 -14.11 -15.12
C ASN A 188 -10.33 -13.61 -13.66
N GLY A 189 -10.19 -12.30 -13.45
CA GLY A 189 -10.09 -11.70 -12.12
C GLY A 189 -8.70 -11.82 -11.51
N ALA A 190 -8.59 -11.52 -10.22
CA ALA A 190 -7.33 -11.51 -9.50
C ALA A 190 -7.17 -12.78 -8.62
N GLY A 191 -7.58 -13.94 -9.15
CA GLY A 191 -7.62 -15.18 -8.38
C GLY A 191 -8.62 -15.09 -7.23
N ASP A 192 -8.23 -15.56 -6.04
CA ASP A 192 -9.06 -15.46 -4.83
C ASP A 192 -9.01 -14.08 -4.14
N TYR A 193 -8.29 -13.09 -4.69
CA TYR A 193 -8.22 -11.74 -4.15
C TYR A 193 -9.43 -10.88 -4.54
N ILE A 194 -9.76 -10.79 -5.84
CA ILE A 194 -10.88 -10.00 -6.36
C ILE A 194 -11.63 -10.84 -7.40
N PRO A 195 -12.96 -11.02 -7.27
CA PRO A 195 -13.74 -11.83 -8.19
C PRO A 195 -13.90 -11.15 -9.55
N VAL A 196 -14.18 -11.95 -10.58
CA VAL A 196 -14.43 -11.48 -11.96
C VAL A 196 -15.57 -10.46 -12.02
N SER A 197 -16.63 -10.68 -11.23
CA SER A 197 -17.81 -9.79 -11.17
C SER A 197 -17.47 -8.35 -10.79
N ALA A 198 -16.38 -8.11 -10.05
CA ALA A 198 -15.96 -6.78 -9.66
C ALA A 198 -15.67 -5.89 -10.88
N GLN A 199 -15.17 -6.46 -11.97
CA GLN A 199 -14.85 -5.73 -13.20
C GLN A 199 -16.08 -5.06 -13.83
N ASN A 200 -17.26 -5.64 -13.61
CA ASN A 200 -18.53 -5.15 -14.15
C ASN A 200 -19.19 -4.08 -13.27
N MET A 201 -18.67 -3.81 -12.08
CA MET A 201 -19.24 -2.81 -11.18
C MET A 201 -19.22 -1.42 -11.81
N ALA A 202 -20.34 -0.70 -11.73
CA ALA A 202 -20.41 0.69 -12.16
C ALA A 202 -19.52 1.57 -11.27
N VAL A 203 -18.93 2.59 -11.90
CA VAL A 203 -18.11 3.60 -11.22
C VAL A 203 -18.77 4.97 -11.36
N SER A 204 -18.48 5.89 -10.44
CA SER A 204 -19.06 7.22 -10.47
C SER A 204 -18.64 8.01 -11.71
N ALA A 205 -19.63 8.46 -12.49
CA ALA A 205 -19.42 9.30 -13.66
C ALA A 205 -19.09 10.75 -13.28
N GLN A 206 -19.65 11.20 -12.15
CA GLN A 206 -19.40 12.51 -11.56
C GLN A 206 -18.49 12.38 -10.35
N ALA A 207 -17.81 13.47 -10.02
CA ALA A 207 -16.93 13.50 -8.87
C ALA A 207 -17.74 13.64 -7.59
N GLU A 208 -17.44 12.79 -6.61
CA GLU A 208 -18.06 12.76 -5.28
C GLU A 208 -17.13 13.44 -4.27
N THR A 209 -17.69 14.27 -3.38
CA THR A 209 -16.95 14.80 -2.23
C THR A 209 -17.00 13.79 -1.09
N ILE A 210 -15.83 13.36 -0.61
CA ILE A 210 -15.66 12.36 0.44
C ILE A 210 -14.86 12.97 1.59
N THR A 211 -15.39 12.84 2.80
CA THR A 211 -14.72 13.22 4.05
C THR A 211 -14.12 11.98 4.71
N VAL A 212 -12.87 12.09 5.17
CA VAL A 212 -12.15 11.01 5.83
C VAL A 212 -11.64 11.49 7.19
N THR A 213 -12.21 10.95 8.27
CA THR A 213 -11.73 11.19 9.63
C THR A 213 -10.35 10.59 9.85
N ILE A 214 -9.41 11.40 10.34
CA ILE A 214 -8.03 11.03 10.63
C ILE A 214 -7.85 10.76 12.12
N PRO A 215 -7.55 9.52 12.54
CA PRO A 215 -7.49 9.18 13.96
C PRO A 215 -6.20 9.63 14.66
N GLN A 216 -5.06 9.66 13.96
CA GLN A 216 -3.76 9.94 14.56
C GLN A 216 -2.81 10.72 13.63
N GLY A 217 -1.56 10.94 14.05
CA GLY A 217 -0.60 11.74 13.30
C GLY A 217 -0.08 11.11 12.01
N SER A 218 -0.06 9.78 11.92
CA SER A 218 0.34 9.03 10.71
C SER A 218 -0.29 7.65 10.69
N GLY A 219 -0.65 7.16 9.52
CA GLY A 219 -1.29 5.85 9.39
C GLY A 219 -1.95 5.63 8.03
N ILE A 220 -2.82 4.62 8.01
CA ILE A 220 -3.60 4.22 6.83
C ILE A 220 -5.05 4.03 7.27
N THR A 221 -6.00 4.57 6.50
CA THR A 221 -7.43 4.50 6.79
C THR A 221 -8.22 4.22 5.51
N THR A 222 -9.34 3.51 5.60
CA THR A 222 -10.24 3.31 4.46
C THR A 222 -10.90 4.61 4.02
N ILE A 223 -11.00 4.83 2.70
CA ILE A 223 -11.73 5.97 2.10
C ILE A 223 -13.23 5.70 1.97
N GLY A 224 -13.65 4.42 1.96
CA GLY A 224 -15.03 4.04 1.71
C GLY A 224 -15.43 4.03 0.22
N ARG A 225 -14.44 4.00 -0.67
CA ARG A 225 -14.62 3.78 -2.12
C ARG A 225 -13.68 2.69 -2.61
N ALA A 226 -14.02 2.08 -3.74
CA ALA A 226 -13.30 0.99 -4.36
C ALA A 226 -12.66 1.41 -5.68
N SER A 227 -11.43 0.94 -5.92
CA SER A 227 -10.85 0.88 -7.26
C SER A 227 -11.37 -0.38 -7.95
N ILE A 228 -11.99 -0.21 -9.11
CA ILE A 228 -12.45 -1.31 -9.95
C ILE A 228 -11.33 -1.67 -10.94
N PRO A 229 -11.01 -2.96 -11.15
CA PRO A 229 -9.94 -3.36 -12.05
C PRO A 229 -10.05 -2.68 -13.42
N GLY A 230 -8.98 -2.00 -13.85
CA GLY A 230 -8.90 -1.36 -15.17
C GLY A 230 -9.74 -0.10 -15.34
N LYS A 231 -10.45 0.37 -14.31
CA LYS A 231 -11.19 1.63 -14.34
C LYS A 231 -10.43 2.70 -13.56
N PRO A 232 -10.01 3.81 -14.22
CA PRO A 232 -9.23 4.84 -13.57
C PRO A 232 -10.06 5.60 -12.54
N VAL A 233 -9.42 5.94 -11.43
CA VAL A 233 -9.91 6.82 -10.38
C VAL A 233 -9.15 8.13 -10.47
N SER A 234 -9.88 9.25 -10.43
CA SER A 234 -9.33 10.60 -10.33
C SER A 234 -9.54 11.10 -8.91
N ILE A 235 -8.47 11.56 -8.26
CA ILE A 235 -8.48 11.99 -6.85
C ILE A 235 -7.91 13.40 -6.74
N GLU A 236 -8.72 14.34 -6.28
CA GLU A 236 -8.32 15.70 -5.96
C GLU A 236 -8.37 15.90 -4.44
N ILE A 237 -7.33 16.53 -3.89
CA ILE A 237 -7.32 16.94 -2.49
C ILE A 237 -8.02 18.29 -2.41
N VAL A 238 -9.16 18.34 -1.72
CA VAL A 238 -9.88 19.60 -1.47
C VAL A 238 -9.33 20.26 -0.22
N ASP A 239 -9.11 19.47 0.83
CA ASP A 239 -8.53 19.94 2.08
C ASP A 239 -7.75 18.82 2.78
N ALA A 240 -6.44 18.99 2.92
CA ALA A 240 -5.57 18.03 3.59
C ALA A 240 -5.42 18.27 5.09
N GLN A 241 -5.90 19.39 5.63
CA GLN A 241 -5.70 19.79 7.03
C GLN A 241 -4.21 19.71 7.46
N GLY A 242 -3.31 20.09 6.56
CA GLY A 242 -1.85 20.05 6.78
C GLY A 242 -1.19 18.66 6.62
N ALA A 243 -1.97 17.59 6.41
CA ALA A 243 -1.42 16.25 6.25
C ALA A 243 -0.78 16.03 4.87
N GLN A 244 0.23 15.16 4.82
CA GLN A 244 0.74 14.62 3.55
C GLN A 244 -0.02 13.35 3.20
N LEU A 245 -0.59 13.30 2.00
CA LEU A 245 -1.51 12.23 1.60
C LEU A 245 -0.95 11.37 0.47
N SER A 246 -1.26 10.08 0.52
CA SER A 246 -1.01 9.11 -0.55
C SER A 246 -2.15 8.11 -0.61
N VAL A 247 -2.34 7.44 -1.74
CA VAL A 247 -3.40 6.45 -1.94
C VAL A 247 -2.83 5.08 -2.26
N GLN A 248 -3.53 4.02 -1.85
CA GLN A 248 -3.28 2.65 -2.34
C GLN A 248 -4.58 1.85 -2.37
N THR A 249 -4.58 0.68 -2.99
CA THR A 249 -5.63 -0.33 -2.76
C THR A 249 -5.22 -1.26 -1.63
N SER A 250 -6.15 -1.55 -0.73
CA SER A 250 -6.05 -2.51 0.39
C SER A 250 -4.90 -2.26 1.37
N TYR A 251 -4.98 -2.89 2.54
CA TYR A 251 -3.89 -2.95 3.51
C TYR A 251 -3.69 -4.40 3.99
N LEU A 252 -3.00 -5.18 3.16
CA LEU A 252 -2.70 -6.59 3.42
C LEU A 252 -1.34 -6.72 4.12
N ARG A 253 -1.27 -7.48 5.21
CA ARG A 253 -0.01 -7.81 5.90
C ARG A 253 0.65 -9.11 5.44
N ALA A 254 -0.14 -10.00 4.85
CA ALA A 254 0.31 -11.22 4.21
C ALA A 254 -0.50 -11.42 2.93
N TRP A 255 0.19 -11.61 1.80
CA TRP A 255 -0.41 -11.70 0.47
C TRP A 255 -0.16 -13.05 -0.22
N GLY A 256 0.30 -14.05 0.54
CA GLY A 256 0.70 -15.36 0.04
C GLY A 256 2.11 -15.35 -0.56
N ASN A 257 2.66 -16.55 -0.80
CA ASN A 257 3.95 -16.72 -1.45
C ASN A 257 3.78 -17.55 -2.74
N PRO A 258 4.04 -16.95 -3.93
CA PRO A 258 3.97 -17.66 -5.21
C PRO A 258 4.85 -18.91 -5.31
N PHE A 259 5.87 -19.02 -4.44
CA PHE A 259 6.81 -20.14 -4.43
C PHE A 259 6.42 -21.27 -3.48
N ASP A 260 5.31 -21.15 -2.74
CA ASP A 260 4.84 -22.22 -1.86
C ASP A 260 4.20 -23.37 -2.65
N ASP A 261 4.16 -24.56 -2.05
CA ASP A 261 3.54 -25.75 -2.66
C ASP A 261 2.02 -25.60 -2.86
N GLY A 262 1.39 -24.67 -2.13
CA GLY A 262 0.00 -24.27 -2.32
C GLY A 262 -0.28 -23.56 -3.64
N GLY A 263 0.76 -23.21 -4.40
CA GLY A 263 0.65 -22.57 -5.72
C GLY A 263 0.38 -21.08 -5.68
N TYR A 264 0.32 -20.49 -6.87
CA TYR A 264 0.23 -19.06 -7.11
C TYR A 264 -1.22 -18.63 -7.34
N LYS A 265 -1.98 -18.47 -6.24
CA LYS A 265 -3.46 -18.37 -6.25
C LYS A 265 -4.05 -16.98 -6.58
N ARG A 266 -3.23 -15.94 -6.56
CA ARG A 266 -3.61 -14.52 -6.67
C ARG A 266 -2.40 -13.71 -7.12
N PRO A 267 -2.55 -12.43 -7.51
CA PRO A 267 -1.40 -11.60 -7.84
C PRO A 267 -0.36 -11.62 -6.73
N ARG A 268 0.94 -11.62 -7.06
CA ARG A 268 2.01 -11.68 -6.05
C ARG A 268 1.87 -10.59 -4.99
N ARG A 269 1.46 -9.40 -5.41
CA ARG A 269 1.14 -8.26 -4.55
C ARG A 269 -0.22 -7.71 -4.97
N PRO A 270 -1.32 -8.21 -4.38
CA PRO A 270 -2.67 -7.82 -4.79
C PRO A 270 -3.01 -6.37 -4.41
N ASN A 271 -2.46 -5.88 -3.30
CA ASN A 271 -2.56 -4.48 -2.91
C ASN A 271 -1.57 -3.61 -3.68
N SER A 272 -1.98 -2.40 -4.06
CA SER A 272 -1.10 -1.52 -4.85
C SER A 272 0.12 -1.04 -4.07
N PHE A 273 1.05 -0.42 -4.80
CA PHE A 273 2.01 0.50 -4.19
C PHE A 273 1.28 1.73 -3.64
N THR A 274 1.92 2.39 -2.69
CA THR A 274 1.50 3.71 -2.22
C THR A 274 1.84 4.74 -3.29
N VAL A 275 0.84 5.51 -3.73
CA VAL A 275 0.97 6.56 -4.73
C VAL A 275 0.80 7.91 -4.07
N LYS A 276 1.84 8.76 -4.11
CA LYS A 276 1.75 10.11 -3.54
C LYS A 276 0.76 10.98 -4.31
N LEU A 277 -0.10 11.65 -3.55
CA LEU A 277 -1.06 12.61 -4.07
C LEU A 277 -0.43 14.00 -4.08
N ASP A 278 -0.62 14.71 -5.19
CA ASP A 278 -0.30 16.12 -5.33
C ASP A 278 -1.50 16.95 -4.86
N ALA A 279 -1.26 17.94 -4.01
CA ALA A 279 -2.29 18.81 -3.44
C ALA A 279 -2.74 19.91 -4.42
N THR A 280 -2.00 20.13 -5.50
CA THR A 280 -2.23 21.25 -6.45
C THR A 280 -2.97 20.84 -7.71
N GLN A 281 -3.16 19.53 -7.93
CA GLN A 281 -3.77 18.99 -9.13
C GLN A 281 -4.54 17.69 -8.86
N SER A 282 -5.36 17.30 -9.82
CA SER A 282 -5.98 15.98 -9.81
C SER A 282 -4.93 14.87 -10.03
N ASN A 283 -5.12 13.77 -9.33
CA ASN A 283 -4.23 12.61 -9.35
C ASN A 283 -4.93 11.42 -10.02
N ASP A 284 -4.30 10.88 -11.06
CA ASP A 284 -4.75 9.64 -11.68
C ASP A 284 -4.25 8.43 -10.89
N PHE A 285 -5.16 7.49 -10.64
CA PHE A 285 -4.87 6.21 -10.01
C PHE A 285 -5.61 5.08 -10.74
N ILE A 286 -4.93 3.98 -11.04
CA ILE A 286 -5.56 2.79 -11.61
C ILE A 286 -4.91 1.55 -11.06
N SER A 287 -5.71 0.52 -10.78
CA SER A 287 -5.22 -0.79 -10.37
C SER A 287 -5.68 -1.86 -11.36
N PRO A 288 -4.77 -2.72 -11.86
CA PRO A 288 -5.18 -3.87 -12.66
C PRO A 288 -5.88 -4.96 -11.82
N PHE A 289 -5.74 -4.91 -10.49
CA PHE A 289 -6.30 -5.91 -9.57
C PHE A 289 -7.51 -5.38 -8.80
N GLY A 290 -7.66 -4.05 -8.70
CA GLY A 290 -8.69 -3.41 -7.87
C GLY A 290 -8.43 -3.52 -6.36
N GLY A 291 -9.46 -3.17 -5.59
CA GLY A 291 -9.48 -3.27 -4.13
C GLY A 291 -9.99 -2.00 -3.43
N PRO A 292 -10.34 -2.09 -2.13
CA PRO A 292 -10.70 -0.93 -1.31
C PRO A 292 -9.65 0.18 -1.41
N LEU A 293 -10.05 1.43 -1.64
CA LEU A 293 -9.14 2.56 -1.59
C LEU A 293 -8.81 2.92 -0.14
N MET A 294 -7.51 3.04 0.13
CA MET A 294 -6.94 3.40 1.41
C MET A 294 -6.19 4.73 1.29
N LEU A 295 -6.42 5.61 2.25
CA LEU A 295 -5.68 6.86 2.42
C LEU A 295 -4.52 6.62 3.38
N ASN A 296 -3.31 6.79 2.89
CA ASN A 296 -2.11 6.90 3.70
C ASN A 296 -1.92 8.37 4.06
N TYR A 297 -1.65 8.65 5.32
CA TYR A 297 -1.46 10.02 5.80
C TYR A 297 -0.27 10.10 6.77
N SER A 298 0.39 11.26 6.78
CA SER A 298 1.42 11.60 7.75
C SER A 298 1.39 13.10 8.05
N ASN A 299 2.02 13.50 9.16
CA ASN A 299 1.97 14.89 9.67
C ASN A 299 0.53 15.42 9.84
N ALA A 300 -0.41 14.54 10.17
CA ALA A 300 -1.80 14.92 10.36
C ALA A 300 -2.06 15.34 11.80
N LYS A 301 -3.10 16.16 12.00
CA LYS A 301 -3.64 16.44 13.34
C LYS A 301 -4.67 15.37 13.68
N ALA A 302 -4.44 14.62 14.76
CA ALA A 302 -5.40 13.62 15.23
C ALA A 302 -6.81 14.24 15.41
N GLY A 303 -7.82 13.63 14.81
CA GLY A 303 -9.22 14.07 14.79
C GLY A 303 -9.56 15.08 13.69
N SER A 304 -8.62 15.45 12.83
CA SER A 304 -8.92 16.25 11.65
C SER A 304 -9.74 15.45 10.64
N VAL A 305 -10.39 16.17 9.72
CA VAL A 305 -11.14 15.59 8.61
C VAL A 305 -10.48 16.04 7.32
N VAL A 306 -10.00 15.09 6.53
CA VAL A 306 -9.50 15.32 5.18
C VAL A 306 -10.67 15.29 4.21
N THR A 307 -10.70 16.21 3.24
CA THR A 307 -11.72 16.26 2.19
C THR A 307 -11.10 15.94 0.84
N LEU A 308 -11.66 14.96 0.15
CA LEU A 308 -11.24 14.50 -1.17
C LEU A 308 -12.40 14.65 -2.16
N LYS A 309 -12.07 14.87 -3.43
CA LYS A 309 -13.03 14.77 -4.53
C LYS A 309 -12.62 13.60 -5.42
N ILE A 310 -13.48 12.61 -5.56
CA ILE A 310 -13.17 11.32 -6.19
C ILE A 310 -14.14 11.04 -7.33
N LYS A 311 -13.61 10.73 -8.51
CA LYS A 311 -14.38 10.30 -9.69
C LYS A 311 -13.87 8.94 -10.18
N GLY A 312 -14.77 8.11 -10.71
CA GLY A 312 -14.39 6.82 -11.31
C GLY A 312 -14.14 5.71 -10.28
N ALA A 313 -14.53 5.92 -9.02
CA ALA A 313 -14.53 4.89 -7.99
C ALA A 313 -15.93 4.28 -7.83
N ALA A 314 -16.02 3.11 -7.20
CA ALA A 314 -17.30 2.45 -6.89
C ALA A 314 -17.59 2.47 -5.39
N LYS A 315 -18.88 2.41 -5.03
CA LYS A 315 -19.28 2.00 -3.68
C LYS A 315 -19.07 0.50 -3.51
N TYR A 316 -18.65 0.09 -2.32
CA TYR A 316 -18.62 -1.30 -1.88
C TYR A 316 -19.22 -1.38 -0.46
N ALA A 317 -19.31 -2.57 0.12
CA ALA A 317 -19.78 -2.74 1.49
C ALA A 317 -18.80 -2.09 2.49
N HIS A 318 -19.08 -0.84 2.85
CA HIS A 318 -18.31 -0.04 3.79
C HIS A 318 -19.22 0.53 4.86
N TYR A 319 -18.85 0.35 6.12
CA TYR A 319 -19.58 0.85 7.26
C TYR A 319 -18.67 1.80 8.04
N ASP A 320 -18.99 3.09 8.07
CA ASP A 320 -18.21 4.10 8.79
C ASP A 320 -18.94 4.58 10.04
N PHE A 321 -18.51 4.09 11.20
CA PHE A 321 -19.00 4.47 12.52
C PHE A 321 -18.19 5.61 13.15
N THR A 322 -17.19 6.17 12.44
CA THR A 322 -16.51 7.39 12.90
C THR A 322 -17.31 8.66 12.59
N GLN A 323 -18.37 8.52 11.80
CA GLN A 323 -19.32 9.56 11.42
C GLN A 323 -20.74 9.06 11.75
N MET A 324 -21.73 9.96 11.70
CA MET A 324 -23.13 9.55 11.85
C MET A 324 -23.53 8.70 10.65
N ILE A 325 -23.83 7.43 10.89
CA ILE A 325 -24.31 6.49 9.87
C ILE A 325 -25.81 6.27 10.03
N THR A 326 -26.56 6.30 8.92
CA THR A 326 -28.01 6.09 8.93
C THR A 326 -28.39 4.62 8.71
N GLU A 327 -29.63 4.24 9.03
CA GLU A 327 -30.14 2.90 8.73
C GLU A 327 -30.12 2.59 7.23
N ALA A 328 -30.32 3.63 6.40
CA ALA A 328 -30.27 3.51 4.95
C ALA A 328 -28.85 3.18 4.46
N ASP A 329 -27.82 3.82 5.04
CA ASP A 329 -26.42 3.53 4.70
C ASP A 329 -26.05 2.09 5.07
N ILE A 330 -26.47 1.63 6.26
CA ILE A 330 -26.22 0.27 6.73
C ILE A 330 -26.93 -0.75 5.84
N SER A 331 -28.17 -0.46 5.42
CA SER A 331 -28.95 -1.32 4.53
C SER A 331 -28.33 -1.38 3.12
N GLU A 332 -27.86 -0.25 2.58
CA GLU A 332 -27.15 -0.20 1.29
C GLU A 332 -25.86 -1.04 1.36
N ALA A 333 -25.02 -0.82 2.38
CA ALA A 333 -23.79 -1.56 2.57
C ALA A 333 -24.04 -3.09 2.77
N THR A 334 -25.12 -3.45 3.46
CA THR A 334 -25.55 -4.84 3.66
C THR A 334 -25.96 -5.50 2.34
N SER A 335 -26.78 -4.82 1.54
CA SER A 335 -27.18 -5.30 0.21
C SER A 335 -25.97 -5.52 -0.69
N ILE A 336 -25.02 -4.58 -0.69
CA ILE A 336 -23.78 -4.70 -1.45
C ILE A 336 -22.92 -5.88 -0.96
N LEU A 337 -22.82 -6.09 0.35
CA LEU A 337 -22.10 -7.24 0.93
C LEU A 337 -22.70 -8.56 0.44
N GLN A 338 -24.03 -8.69 0.48
CA GLN A 338 -24.76 -9.88 0.05
C GLN A 338 -24.65 -10.14 -1.45
N SER A 339 -24.48 -9.09 -2.27
CA SER A 339 -24.29 -9.24 -3.72
C SER A 339 -23.02 -10.00 -4.11
N ARG A 340 -22.00 -10.04 -3.22
CA ARG A 340 -20.67 -10.65 -3.46
C ARG A 340 -19.90 -10.11 -4.67
N ASN A 341 -20.36 -9.04 -5.31
CA ASN A 341 -19.77 -8.55 -6.56
C ASN A 341 -18.34 -8.01 -6.40
N PHE A 342 -18.02 -7.35 -5.29
CA PHE A 342 -16.70 -6.74 -5.10
C PHE A 342 -15.66 -7.65 -4.45
N GLY A 343 -16.10 -8.61 -3.62
CA GLY A 343 -15.22 -9.52 -2.88
C GLY A 343 -14.69 -9.02 -1.54
N TRP A 344 -14.78 -7.71 -1.24
CA TRP A 344 -14.30 -7.11 0.01
C TRP A 344 -15.34 -6.25 0.71
N ASN A 345 -15.21 -6.17 2.04
CA ASN A 345 -15.94 -5.25 2.91
C ASN A 345 -15.02 -4.65 3.97
N THR A 346 -15.42 -3.50 4.49
CA THR A 346 -14.70 -2.83 5.56
C THR A 346 -15.64 -2.24 6.60
N PHE A 347 -15.16 -2.20 7.84
CA PHE A 347 -15.80 -1.52 8.95
C PHE A 347 -14.80 -0.55 9.55
N LYS A 348 -15.22 0.69 9.73
CA LYS A 348 -14.41 1.75 10.30
C LYS A 348 -15.05 2.20 11.61
N PHE A 349 -14.30 2.09 12.69
CA PHE A 349 -14.71 2.45 14.05
C PHE A 349 -13.74 3.48 14.62
N VAL A 350 -14.13 4.15 15.70
CA VAL A 350 -13.17 4.88 16.53
C VAL A 350 -12.17 3.85 17.10
N GLY A 351 -10.87 4.08 16.97
CA GLY A 351 -9.83 3.19 17.48
C GLY A 351 -9.49 1.97 16.61
N GLY A 352 -10.22 1.70 15.51
CA GLY A 352 -9.77 0.67 14.58
C GLY A 352 -10.64 0.41 13.35
N GLU A 353 -10.07 -0.34 12.42
CA GLU A 353 -10.68 -0.66 11.13
C GLU A 353 -10.54 -2.15 10.84
N ILE A 354 -11.56 -2.75 10.23
CA ILE A 354 -11.54 -4.12 9.74
C ILE A 354 -11.61 -4.07 8.22
N GLN A 355 -10.71 -4.76 7.55
CA GLN A 355 -10.79 -5.11 6.14
C GLN A 355 -10.84 -6.63 6.00
N GLN A 356 -11.86 -7.16 5.34
CA GLN A 356 -11.99 -8.62 5.15
C GLN A 356 -12.70 -8.97 3.85
N THR A 357 -12.55 -10.22 3.41
CA THR A 357 -13.29 -10.74 2.26
C THR A 357 -14.77 -10.90 2.57
N ASN A 358 -15.61 -10.79 1.56
CA ASN A 358 -17.06 -10.99 1.69
C ASN A 358 -17.39 -12.43 2.09
N ASP A 359 -16.66 -13.41 1.56
CA ASP A 359 -16.87 -14.81 1.93
C ASP A 359 -16.59 -15.06 3.41
N TYR A 360 -15.54 -14.45 3.97
CA TYR A 360 -15.27 -14.53 5.40
C TYR A 360 -16.37 -13.87 6.23
N ALA A 361 -16.76 -12.64 5.86
CA ALA A 361 -17.82 -11.91 6.56
C ALA A 361 -19.14 -12.69 6.54
N LEU A 362 -19.57 -13.19 5.38
CA LEU A 362 -20.84 -13.91 5.22
C LEU A 362 -20.82 -15.27 5.95
N LYS A 363 -19.67 -15.96 5.97
CA LYS A 363 -19.50 -17.16 6.79
C LYS A 363 -19.62 -16.85 8.29
N ALA A 364 -19.03 -15.75 8.76
CA ALA A 364 -19.12 -15.33 10.15
C ALA A 364 -20.53 -14.85 10.54
N ILE A 365 -21.25 -14.18 9.62
CA ILE A 365 -22.63 -13.75 9.81
C ILE A 365 -23.54 -14.96 10.03
N GLY A 366 -23.42 -16.00 9.19
CA GLY A 366 -24.29 -17.18 9.23
C GLY A 366 -25.75 -16.80 8.95
N ASP A 367 -26.67 -17.27 9.78
CA ASP A 367 -28.11 -16.98 9.64
C ASP A 367 -28.55 -15.65 10.28
N ARG A 368 -27.60 -14.88 10.83
CA ARG A 368 -27.89 -13.56 11.43
C ARG A 368 -28.07 -12.50 10.36
N SER A 369 -28.70 -11.38 10.72
CA SER A 369 -28.65 -10.20 9.87
C SER A 369 -27.24 -9.60 9.87
N ALA A 370 -26.82 -9.01 8.75
CA ALA A 370 -25.54 -8.29 8.70
C ALA A 370 -25.52 -7.13 9.71
N ARG A 371 -26.66 -6.49 9.96
CA ARG A 371 -26.80 -5.46 11.00
C ARG A 371 -26.41 -5.98 12.37
N THR A 372 -26.99 -7.11 12.80
CA THR A 372 -26.66 -7.75 14.08
C THR A 372 -25.16 -8.07 14.18
N TYR A 373 -24.55 -8.55 13.10
CA TYR A 373 -23.12 -8.84 13.08
C TYR A 373 -22.26 -7.58 13.28
N VAL A 374 -22.59 -6.50 12.59
CA VAL A 374 -21.86 -5.23 12.68
C VAL A 374 -22.03 -4.57 14.05
N ASP A 375 -23.25 -4.55 14.58
CA ASP A 375 -23.55 -4.02 15.91
C ASP A 375 -22.83 -4.83 17.00
N GLN A 376 -22.74 -6.15 16.86
CA GLN A 376 -21.99 -7.00 17.79
C GLN A 376 -20.50 -6.70 17.74
N ILE A 377 -19.90 -6.53 16.56
CA ILE A 377 -18.50 -6.12 16.45
C ILE A 377 -18.29 -4.78 17.15
N LYS A 378 -19.14 -3.79 16.85
CA LYS A 378 -19.03 -2.46 17.45
C LYS A 378 -19.16 -2.54 18.97
N GLY A 379 -20.25 -3.07 19.48
CA GLY A 379 -20.56 -3.10 20.91
C GLY A 379 -19.62 -3.98 21.72
N VAL A 380 -19.34 -5.21 21.25
CA VAL A 380 -18.61 -6.22 22.03
C VAL A 380 -17.10 -6.08 21.89
N ILE A 381 -16.58 -5.64 20.74
CA ILE A 381 -15.12 -5.59 20.52
C ILE A 381 -14.60 -4.17 20.73
N PHE A 382 -15.22 -3.16 20.12
CA PHE A 382 -14.70 -1.79 20.14
C PHE A 382 -15.22 -0.98 21.32
N ASP A 383 -16.54 -0.88 21.49
CA ASP A 383 -17.14 -0.06 22.54
C ASP A 383 -16.79 -0.60 23.93
N SER A 384 -16.88 -1.92 24.15
CA SER A 384 -16.51 -2.54 25.43
C SER A 384 -15.04 -2.27 25.81
N ASN A 385 -14.13 -2.33 24.84
CA ASN A 385 -12.72 -2.05 25.04
C ASN A 385 -12.53 -0.58 25.42
N GLN A 386 -13.26 0.32 24.78
CA GLN A 386 -13.13 1.75 25.06
C GLN A 386 -13.74 2.14 26.40
N ILE A 387 -14.85 1.52 26.79
CA ILE A 387 -15.45 1.64 28.12
C ILE A 387 -14.47 1.14 29.18
N ALA A 388 -13.90 -0.06 28.99
CA ALA A 388 -12.98 -0.66 29.96
C ALA A 388 -11.69 0.15 30.16
N ASN A 389 -11.23 0.88 29.14
CA ASN A 389 -10.07 1.76 29.23
C ASN A 389 -10.42 3.20 29.65
N GLY A 390 -11.70 3.53 29.86
CA GLY A 390 -12.13 4.84 30.32
C GLY A 390 -11.93 5.96 29.30
N TYR A 391 -11.98 5.67 28.00
CA TYR A 391 -11.78 6.72 26.99
C TYR A 391 -12.97 7.69 26.93
N ASN A 392 -12.68 8.96 26.69
CA ASN A 392 -13.63 10.07 26.76
C ASN A 392 -14.69 10.10 25.66
N ASN A 393 -14.65 9.16 24.72
CA ASN A 393 -15.66 9.01 23.68
C ASN A 393 -16.73 7.96 24.05
N MET A 394 -16.62 7.38 25.25
CA MET A 394 -17.63 6.52 25.85
C MET A 394 -18.25 7.21 27.08
N PRO A 395 -19.56 7.00 27.33
CA PRO A 395 -20.18 7.52 28.54
C PRO A 395 -19.59 6.84 29.77
N LEU A 396 -19.28 7.62 30.80
CA LEU A 396 -18.98 7.09 32.13
C LEU A 396 -20.28 6.57 32.76
N ASP A 397 -20.22 5.43 33.42
CA ASP A 397 -21.30 5.01 34.30
C ASP A 397 -21.37 5.91 35.54
N SER A 398 -22.51 5.90 36.23
CA SER A 398 -22.76 6.78 37.37
C SER A 398 -21.76 6.60 38.51
N SER A 399 -21.29 5.37 38.76
CA SER A 399 -20.34 5.09 39.85
C SER A 399 -18.95 5.62 39.52
N THR A 400 -18.48 5.44 38.28
CA THR A 400 -17.20 5.99 37.82
C THR A 400 -17.23 7.53 37.82
N ALA A 401 -18.32 8.14 37.33
CA ALA A 401 -18.48 9.59 37.34
C ALA A 401 -18.47 10.16 38.77
N GLN A 402 -19.18 9.53 39.71
CA GLN A 402 -19.14 9.91 41.12
C GLN A 402 -17.72 9.81 41.69
N ARG A 403 -17.01 8.71 41.40
CA ARG A 403 -15.66 8.51 41.90
C ARG A 403 -14.67 9.55 41.37
N CYS A 404 -14.76 9.90 40.09
CA CYS A 404 -13.96 10.97 39.50
C CYS A 404 -14.20 12.32 40.19
N ASN A 405 -15.47 12.64 40.48
CA ASN A 405 -15.83 13.86 41.21
C ASN A 405 -15.28 13.86 42.64
N GLU A 406 -15.38 12.74 43.37
CA GLU A 406 -14.83 12.60 44.73
C GLU A 406 -13.30 12.79 44.77
N LEU A 407 -12.60 12.29 43.75
CA LEU A 407 -11.14 12.39 43.65
C LEU A 407 -10.66 13.70 43.03
N GLY A 408 -11.56 14.53 42.52
CA GLY A 408 -11.21 15.74 41.76
C GLY A 408 -10.43 15.43 40.48
N TRP A 409 -10.65 14.27 39.87
CA TRP A 409 -9.95 13.82 38.67
C TRP A 409 -10.67 14.25 37.40
N ASP A 410 -9.89 14.68 36.40
CA ASP A 410 -10.38 14.81 35.03
C ASP A 410 -10.48 13.41 34.40
N CYS A 411 -11.71 12.95 34.19
CA CYS A 411 -12.04 11.65 33.58
C CYS A 411 -12.68 11.78 32.18
N THR A 412 -12.78 12.98 31.63
CA THR A 412 -13.45 13.23 30.34
C THR A 412 -12.63 14.13 29.41
N GLY A 413 -11.58 14.76 29.91
CA GLY A 413 -10.71 15.62 29.14
C GLY A 413 -9.80 14.88 28.17
N THR A 414 -8.87 15.63 27.59
CA THR A 414 -8.06 15.17 26.44
C THR A 414 -7.03 14.10 26.78
N VAL A 415 -6.71 13.92 28.06
CA VAL A 415 -5.81 12.84 28.52
C VAL A 415 -6.42 11.45 28.29
N HIS A 416 -7.76 11.35 28.24
CA HIS A 416 -8.51 10.10 28.02
C HIS A 416 -8.94 9.92 26.57
N ARG A 417 -8.29 10.59 25.62
CA ARG A 417 -8.65 10.44 24.22
C ARG A 417 -8.42 8.99 23.75
N ALA A 418 -9.36 8.45 22.98
CA ALA A 418 -9.23 7.13 22.37
C ALA A 418 -7.92 7.00 21.56
N PRO A 419 -7.29 5.81 21.59
CA PRO A 419 -5.96 5.59 21.06
C PRO A 419 -5.97 5.53 19.52
N GLU A 420 -4.77 5.41 18.97
CA GLU A 420 -4.52 5.26 17.54
C GLU A 420 -5.31 4.10 16.91
N CYS A 421 -5.72 4.30 15.67
CA CYS A 421 -6.43 3.32 14.86
C CYS A 421 -5.57 2.06 14.62
N SER A 422 -6.11 0.92 15.06
CA SER A 422 -5.58 -0.40 14.75
C SER A 422 -6.31 -1.02 13.56
N THR A 423 -5.59 -1.42 12.51
CA THR A 423 -6.19 -2.07 11.32
C THR A 423 -6.11 -3.59 11.40
N PHE A 424 -7.23 -4.29 11.24
CA PHE A 424 -7.36 -5.74 11.19
C PHE A 424 -7.63 -6.20 9.75
N CYS A 425 -6.92 -7.23 9.28
CA CYS A 425 -7.07 -7.77 7.92
C CYS A 425 -7.39 -9.27 7.98
N GLY A 426 -8.50 -9.70 7.38
CA GLY A 426 -8.93 -11.10 7.30
C GLY A 426 -8.96 -11.62 5.86
N LEU A 427 -8.12 -12.62 5.54
CA LEU A 427 -8.05 -13.31 4.25
C LEU A 427 -8.14 -14.83 4.36
N ASP A 428 -7.74 -15.42 5.50
CA ASP A 428 -7.75 -16.87 5.75
C ASP A 428 -8.21 -17.18 7.20
N CYS A 429 -8.85 -18.34 7.42
CA CYS A 429 -9.53 -18.73 8.68
C CYS A 429 -8.64 -18.70 9.94
N ASP A 430 -7.31 -18.76 9.81
CA ASP A 430 -6.40 -18.91 10.95
C ASP A 430 -5.86 -17.60 11.54
N LEU A 431 -6.12 -16.45 10.89
CA LEU A 431 -5.52 -15.17 11.30
C LEU A 431 -6.33 -14.36 12.33
N TRP A 432 -7.61 -14.70 12.55
CA TRP A 432 -8.48 -13.97 13.48
C TRP A 432 -8.37 -14.43 14.94
N LEU A 433 -8.15 -15.73 15.17
CA LEU A 433 -8.10 -16.33 16.51
C LEU A 433 -6.94 -15.82 17.40
N PRO A 434 -5.72 -15.59 16.89
CA PRO A 434 -4.62 -15.08 17.72
C PRO A 434 -4.78 -13.61 18.10
N VAL A 435 -5.42 -12.81 17.24
CA VAL A 435 -5.55 -11.36 17.43
C VAL A 435 -6.67 -11.02 18.41
N LEU A 436 -7.82 -11.71 18.32
CA LEU A 436 -8.86 -11.64 19.35
C LEU A 436 -8.34 -12.17 20.69
N ARG A 437 -7.50 -13.21 20.72
CA ARG A 437 -6.88 -13.69 21.97
C ARG A 437 -5.97 -12.65 22.63
N LYS A 438 -5.31 -11.76 21.87
CA LYS A 438 -4.53 -10.66 22.45
C LYS A 438 -5.42 -9.54 22.99
N SER A 439 -6.50 -9.18 22.30
CA SER A 439 -7.45 -8.16 22.77
C SER A 439 -8.28 -8.65 23.97
N ILE A 440 -8.66 -9.93 24.00
CA ILE A 440 -9.40 -10.56 25.11
C ILE A 440 -8.48 -10.80 26.33
N ARG A 441 -7.17 -10.97 26.15
CA ARG A 441 -6.22 -11.09 27.30
C ARG A 441 -6.16 -9.84 28.17
N TRP A 442 -6.55 -8.67 27.67
CA TRP A 442 -6.66 -7.44 28.47
C TRP A 442 -7.95 -7.36 29.30
N VAL A 443 -8.95 -8.19 29.03
CA VAL A 443 -10.24 -8.21 29.76
C VAL A 443 -10.21 -9.16 30.96
N ASN A 444 -9.16 -10.00 31.09
CA ASN A 444 -8.99 -10.95 32.20
C ASN A 444 -7.86 -10.53 33.17
N TRP A 445 -7.89 -9.29 33.64
CA TRP A 445 -7.26 -8.93 34.92
C TRP A 445 -8.37 -8.38 35.82
N HIS A 446 -8.67 -9.16 36.86
CA HIS A 446 -9.55 -8.79 37.98
C HIS A 446 -8.97 -7.64 38.78
#